data_AF-A0A6L7S6J6-F1
#
_entry.id   AF-A0A6L7S6J6-F1
#
_cell.length_a   1.000
_cell.length_b   1.000
_cell.length_c   1.000
_cell.angle_alpha   90.00
_cell.angle_beta   90.00
_cell.angle_gamma   90.00
#
_symmetry.space_group_name_H-M   'P 1'
#
loop_
_entity.id
_entity.type
_entity.pdbx_description
1 polymer ?
#
loop_
_entity_poly.entity_id
_entity_poly.type
_entity_poly.pdbx_seq_one_letter_code
_entity_poly.pdbx_strand_id
1 'polypeptide(L)'
;DLFAGPTETMVIADETVDAELCATDLLGQAEHGYNSPACLVTNSRRLATETMAEVERLLRILPTSETASASWQDYGDVILCDSHDEMLAVANDLAYEHVQVMTDRDDWFLENMHSYGALFLGPRTNVANGDKVIGTNHTLPTKRAGRYTGGLWVGKFLKTHSYQKVTTDEAATMIGEIGSRLCMLEGFVGHAEQCNIRVRRHGRRNVPYGAAAE
;
A
#
# COMPACT_ATOMS: atom_id res chain seq x y z
N ASP A 1 3.20 -13.90 -0.66
CA ASP A 1 3.80 -12.63 -1.11
C ASP A 1 3.52 -11.49 -0.12
N LEU A 2 2.34 -11.48 0.51
CA LEU A 2 1.95 -10.63 1.64
C LEU A 2 1.05 -11.41 2.62
N PHE A 3 0.80 -10.88 3.82
CA PHE A 3 -0.19 -11.45 4.74
C PHE A 3 -1.59 -11.00 4.33
N ALA A 4 -2.33 -11.88 3.64
CA ALA A 4 -3.71 -11.63 3.26
C ALA A 4 -4.65 -12.12 4.38
N GLY A 5 -5.49 -11.22 4.86
CA GLY A 5 -6.60 -11.45 5.78
C GLY A 5 -7.93 -11.50 5.04
N PRO A 6 -9.05 -11.37 5.77
CA PRO A 6 -10.35 -11.14 5.15
C PRO A 6 -10.31 -9.91 4.25
N THR A 7 -11.11 -9.92 3.19
CA THR A 7 -11.15 -8.81 2.25
C THR A 7 -11.87 -7.61 2.85
N GLU A 8 -11.41 -6.41 2.51
CA GLU A 8 -11.85 -5.14 3.12
C GLU A 8 -12.25 -4.14 2.02
N THR A 9 -13.36 -3.42 2.19
CA THR A 9 -13.75 -2.32 1.30
C THR A 9 -14.10 -1.04 2.06
N MET A 10 -13.64 0.10 1.55
CA MET A 10 -13.99 1.42 2.05
C MET A 10 -14.53 2.26 0.90
N VAL A 11 -15.71 2.84 1.12
CA VAL A 11 -16.30 3.84 0.23
C VAL A 11 -16.13 5.21 0.88
N ILE A 12 -15.41 6.10 0.21
CA ILE A 12 -15.28 7.52 0.55
C ILE A 12 -16.24 8.28 -0.37
N ALA A 13 -17.30 8.87 0.18
CA ALA A 13 -18.33 9.49 -0.64
C ALA A 13 -18.88 10.79 -0.06
N ASP A 14 -19.33 11.71 -0.92
CA ASP A 14 -19.99 12.96 -0.55
C ASP A 14 -21.38 13.09 -1.20
N GLU A 15 -21.99 14.27 -1.13
CA GLU A 15 -23.35 14.50 -1.64
C GLU A 15 -23.51 14.39 -3.16
N THR A 16 -22.42 14.18 -3.92
CA THR A 16 -22.46 14.03 -5.37
C THR A 16 -22.98 12.66 -5.83
N VAL A 17 -23.08 11.68 -4.93
CA VAL A 17 -23.64 10.35 -5.20
C VAL A 17 -24.85 10.04 -4.34
N ASP A 18 -25.58 8.99 -4.73
CA ASP A 18 -26.73 8.48 -4.00
C ASP A 18 -26.38 7.31 -3.08
N ALA A 19 -27.31 7.05 -2.17
CA ALA A 19 -27.16 6.03 -1.14
C ALA A 19 -27.24 4.59 -1.68
N GLU A 20 -27.98 4.35 -2.77
CA GLU A 20 -28.13 3.01 -3.35
C GLU A 20 -26.81 2.55 -3.96
N LEU A 21 -26.09 3.46 -4.65
CA LEU A 21 -24.76 3.19 -5.17
C LEU A 21 -23.77 2.82 -4.05
N CYS A 22 -23.70 3.65 -3.00
CA CYS A 22 -22.80 3.38 -1.86
C CYS A 22 -23.15 2.06 -1.16
N ALA A 23 -24.43 1.79 -0.91
CA ALA A 23 -24.87 0.54 -0.27
C ALA A 23 -24.55 -0.68 -1.14
N THR A 24 -24.73 -0.57 -2.46
CA THR A 24 -24.42 -1.65 -3.41
C THR A 24 -22.94 -1.99 -3.41
N ASP A 25 -22.06 -0.98 -3.45
CA ASP A 25 -20.61 -1.20 -3.47
C ASP A 25 -20.07 -1.75 -2.13
N LEU A 26 -20.65 -1.33 -0.99
CA LEU A 26 -20.34 -1.91 0.32
C LEU A 26 -20.74 -3.39 0.39
N LEU A 27 -21.97 -3.71 -0.03
CA LEU A 27 -22.49 -5.07 0.01
C LEU A 27 -21.80 -6.02 -0.97
N GLY A 28 -21.33 -5.49 -2.11
CA GLY A 28 -20.57 -6.24 -3.10
C GLY A 28 -19.30 -6.87 -2.52
N GLN A 29 -18.68 -6.24 -1.52
CA GLN A 29 -17.55 -6.86 -0.81
C GLN A 29 -17.98 -7.64 0.43
N ALA A 30 -19.01 -7.20 1.14
CA ALA A 30 -19.52 -7.89 2.33
C ALA A 30 -19.92 -9.35 2.03
N GLU A 31 -20.37 -9.64 0.80
CA GLU A 31 -20.73 -11.01 0.40
C GLU A 31 -19.55 -11.98 0.26
N HIS A 32 -18.30 -11.50 0.24
CA HIS A 32 -17.13 -12.38 0.12
C HIS A 32 -16.91 -13.28 1.35
N GLY A 33 -17.38 -12.88 2.52
CA GLY A 33 -17.25 -13.68 3.73
C GLY A 33 -17.77 -12.97 4.97
N TYR A 34 -18.23 -13.75 5.95
CA TYR A 34 -18.85 -13.29 7.21
C TYR A 34 -18.00 -12.32 8.04
N ASN A 35 -16.70 -12.21 7.75
CA ASN A 35 -15.75 -11.36 8.45
C ASN A 35 -15.08 -10.31 7.55
N SER A 36 -15.72 -9.95 6.43
CA SER A 36 -15.24 -8.93 5.51
C SER A 36 -15.69 -7.55 5.99
N PRO A 37 -14.78 -6.63 6.38
CA PRO A 37 -15.15 -5.28 6.78
C PRO A 37 -15.60 -4.42 5.60
N ALA A 38 -16.65 -3.63 5.81
CA ALA A 38 -17.17 -2.68 4.83
C ALA A 38 -17.44 -1.34 5.51
N CYS A 39 -16.77 -0.27 5.07
CA CYS A 39 -16.83 1.03 5.73
C CYS A 39 -17.27 2.14 4.77
N LEU A 40 -18.29 2.92 5.15
CA LEU A 40 -18.58 4.21 4.52
C LEU A 40 -17.88 5.32 5.30
N VAL A 41 -17.11 6.15 4.62
CA VAL A 41 -16.56 7.40 5.14
C VAL A 41 -17.19 8.55 4.35
N THR A 42 -17.90 9.44 5.03
CA THR A 42 -18.61 10.55 4.37
C THR A 42 -18.64 11.80 5.23
N ASN A 43 -18.73 12.97 4.62
CA ASN A 43 -19.02 14.23 5.30
C ASN A 43 -20.53 14.61 5.27
N SER A 44 -21.38 13.77 4.67
CA SER A 44 -22.81 14.02 4.57
C SER A 44 -23.60 13.13 5.53
N ARG A 45 -24.24 13.76 6.53
CA ARG A 45 -25.18 13.06 7.44
C ARG A 45 -26.35 12.44 6.70
N ARG A 46 -26.81 13.09 5.62
CA ARG A 46 -27.89 12.58 4.77
C ARG A 46 -27.44 11.28 4.13
N LEU A 47 -26.31 11.29 3.43
CA LEU A 47 -25.79 10.11 2.77
C LEU A 47 -25.53 8.96 3.76
N ALA A 48 -24.90 9.25 4.90
CA ALA A 48 -24.69 8.25 5.96
C ALA A 48 -25.98 7.54 6.38
N THR A 49 -27.06 8.30 6.63
CA THR A 49 -28.34 7.75 7.09
C THR A 49 -29.07 6.99 5.98
N GLU A 50 -29.08 7.54 4.78
CA GLU A 50 -29.75 6.94 3.62
C GLU A 50 -29.03 5.67 3.17
N THR A 51 -27.69 5.62 3.19
CA THR A 51 -26.93 4.41 2.84
C THR A 51 -27.22 3.27 3.80
N MET A 52 -27.31 3.53 5.12
CA MET A 52 -27.72 2.48 6.07
C MET A 52 -29.12 1.93 5.74
N ALA A 53 -30.07 2.80 5.38
CA ALA A 53 -31.42 2.36 5.00
C ALA A 53 -31.41 1.55 3.69
N GLU A 54 -30.58 1.93 2.71
CA GLU A 54 -30.41 1.18 1.47
C GLU A 54 -29.73 -0.17 1.68
N VAL A 55 -28.75 -0.28 2.59
CA VAL A 55 -28.17 -1.57 2.97
C VAL A 55 -29.25 -2.51 3.50
N GLU A 56 -30.09 -2.06 4.43
CA GLU A 56 -31.21 -2.85 4.97
C GLU A 56 -32.23 -3.27 3.88
N ARG A 57 -32.45 -2.42 2.88
CA ARG A 57 -33.33 -2.74 1.75
C ARG A 57 -32.70 -3.77 0.83
N LEU A 58 -31.44 -3.58 0.44
CA LEU A 58 -30.70 -4.42 -0.50
C LEU A 58 -30.47 -5.82 0.07
N LEU A 59 -30.19 -5.95 1.37
CA LEU A 59 -30.05 -7.26 2.04
C LEU A 59 -31.32 -8.12 1.96
N ARG A 60 -32.51 -7.54 1.73
CA ARG A 60 -33.75 -8.32 1.53
C ARG A 60 -33.85 -8.96 0.15
N ILE A 61 -33.13 -8.45 -0.84
CA ILE A 61 -33.21 -8.90 -2.23
C ILE A 61 -31.91 -9.55 -2.72
N LEU A 62 -30.79 -9.33 -2.03
CA LEU A 62 -29.50 -9.93 -2.34
C LEU A 62 -29.54 -11.46 -2.09
N PRO A 63 -29.28 -12.31 -3.11
CA PRO A 63 -29.29 -13.76 -2.93
C PRO A 63 -28.25 -14.28 -1.91
N THR A 64 -27.14 -13.59 -1.78
CA THR A 64 -26.00 -13.86 -0.87
C THR A 64 -26.15 -13.12 0.47
N SER A 65 -27.35 -12.63 0.79
CA SER A 65 -27.63 -11.82 1.98
C SER A 65 -27.27 -12.48 3.31
N GLU A 66 -27.28 -13.81 3.44
CA GLU A 66 -26.86 -14.48 4.68
C GLU A 66 -25.42 -14.10 5.06
N THR A 67 -24.49 -14.21 4.10
CA THR A 67 -23.08 -13.84 4.31
C THR A 67 -22.92 -12.33 4.47
N ALA A 68 -23.54 -11.55 3.57
CA ALA A 68 -23.39 -10.10 3.56
C ALA A 68 -23.99 -9.44 4.81
N SER A 69 -25.12 -9.96 5.32
CA SER A 69 -25.75 -9.43 6.55
C SER A 69 -24.88 -9.67 7.77
N ALA A 70 -24.26 -10.85 7.89
CA ALA A 70 -23.37 -11.15 9.00
C ALA A 70 -22.11 -10.26 8.97
N SER A 71 -21.50 -10.11 7.79
CA SER A 71 -20.38 -9.18 7.58
C SER A 71 -20.74 -7.75 7.95
N TRP A 72 -21.88 -7.25 7.45
CA TRP A 72 -22.34 -5.89 7.73
C TRP A 72 -22.68 -5.68 9.21
N GLN A 73 -23.32 -6.65 9.85
CA GLN A 73 -23.70 -6.56 11.26
C GLN A 73 -22.47 -6.51 12.20
N ASP A 74 -21.45 -7.32 11.92
CA ASP A 74 -20.31 -7.49 12.81
C ASP A 74 -19.15 -6.53 12.49
N TYR A 75 -19.03 -6.09 11.23
CA TYR A 75 -17.88 -5.33 10.72
C TYR A 75 -18.26 -4.14 9.81
N GLY A 76 -19.55 -3.85 9.64
CA GLY A 76 -20.01 -2.69 8.90
C GLY A 76 -19.87 -1.40 9.72
N ASP A 77 -19.23 -0.39 9.14
CA ASP A 77 -19.01 0.91 9.79
C ASP A 77 -19.48 2.06 8.91
N VAL A 78 -20.07 3.09 9.53
CA VAL A 78 -20.33 4.39 8.88
C VAL A 78 -19.70 5.49 9.71
N ILE A 79 -18.70 6.15 9.13
CA ILE A 79 -17.93 7.22 9.75
C ILE A 79 -18.35 8.54 9.12
N LEU A 80 -19.00 9.38 9.92
CA LEU A 80 -19.35 10.74 9.55
C LEU A 80 -18.23 11.70 9.98
N CYS A 81 -17.64 12.39 9.00
CA CYS A 81 -16.60 13.39 9.19
C CYS A 81 -17.17 14.82 8.98
N ASP A 82 -16.43 15.83 9.42
CA ASP A 82 -16.77 17.24 9.23
C ASP A 82 -16.25 17.80 7.90
N SER A 83 -15.23 17.16 7.28
CA SER A 83 -14.56 17.66 6.09
C SER A 83 -13.89 16.57 5.25
N HIS A 84 -13.51 16.91 4.00
CA HIS A 84 -12.71 16.03 3.13
C HIS A 84 -11.32 15.73 3.73
N ASP A 85 -10.70 16.68 4.44
CA ASP A 85 -9.42 16.47 5.13
C ASP A 85 -9.54 15.41 6.24
N GLU A 86 -10.64 15.44 7.00
CA GLU A 86 -10.90 14.42 8.01
C GLU A 86 -11.23 13.06 7.39
N MET A 87 -12.01 13.03 6.29
CA MET A 87 -12.24 11.80 5.52
C MET A 87 -10.94 11.18 5.04
N LEU A 88 -10.01 12.00 4.52
CA LEU A 88 -8.67 11.58 4.10
C LEU A 88 -7.85 11.02 5.27
N ALA A 89 -7.86 11.70 6.42
CA ALA A 89 -7.13 11.25 7.61
C ALA A 89 -7.65 9.91 8.13
N VAL A 90 -8.97 9.75 8.20
CA VAL A 90 -9.63 8.47 8.55
C VAL A 90 -9.24 7.40 7.55
N ALA A 91 -9.34 7.67 6.25
CA ALA A 91 -9.03 6.71 5.21
C ALA A 91 -7.57 6.22 5.26
N ASN A 92 -6.62 7.12 5.48
CA ASN A 92 -5.21 6.77 5.64
C ASN A 92 -4.93 6.00 6.95
N ASP A 93 -5.65 6.27 8.05
CA ASP A 93 -5.54 5.45 9.26
C ASP A 93 -6.15 4.05 9.03
N LEU A 94 -7.31 3.97 8.41
CA LEU A 94 -7.95 2.69 8.16
C LEU A 94 -7.18 1.83 7.16
N ALA A 95 -6.56 2.42 6.13
CA ALA A 95 -5.66 1.78 5.18
C ALA A 95 -6.21 0.45 4.61
N TYR A 96 -7.44 0.50 4.11
CA TYR A 96 -8.17 -0.66 3.61
C TYR A 96 -7.57 -1.21 2.32
N GLU A 97 -7.88 -2.49 2.07
CA GLU A 97 -7.49 -3.21 0.86
C GLU A 97 -8.04 -2.54 -0.41
N HIS A 98 -9.36 -2.34 -0.50
CA HIS A 98 -10.01 -1.65 -1.60
C HIS A 98 -10.58 -0.31 -1.10
N VAL A 99 -10.26 0.78 -1.80
CA VAL A 99 -10.80 2.11 -1.48
C VAL A 99 -11.44 2.71 -2.72
N GLN A 100 -12.73 3.01 -2.64
CA GLN A 100 -13.47 3.70 -3.69
C GLN A 100 -13.75 5.14 -3.27
N VAL A 101 -13.42 6.09 -4.13
CA VAL A 101 -13.62 7.53 -3.91
C VAL A 101 -14.68 8.03 -4.88
N MET A 102 -15.78 8.54 -4.36
CA MET A 102 -16.91 9.06 -5.12
C MET A 102 -17.31 10.44 -4.60
N THR A 103 -16.56 11.46 -4.99
CA THR A 103 -16.67 12.82 -4.47
C THR A 103 -16.65 13.87 -5.59
N ASP A 104 -16.83 15.15 -5.23
CA ASP A 104 -16.60 16.27 -6.14
C ASP A 104 -15.11 16.52 -6.48
N ARG A 105 -14.17 15.77 -5.85
CA ARG A 105 -12.72 16.01 -5.91
C ARG A 105 -11.87 14.73 -5.86
N ASP A 106 -12.23 13.72 -6.64
CA ASP A 106 -11.53 12.42 -6.65
C ASP A 106 -10.01 12.55 -6.90
N ASP A 107 -9.61 13.44 -7.81
CA ASP A 107 -8.18 13.72 -8.08
C ASP A 107 -7.44 14.26 -6.86
N TRP A 108 -8.11 15.04 -6.01
CA TRP A 108 -7.52 15.52 -4.75
C TRP A 108 -7.25 14.37 -3.79
N PHE A 109 -8.13 13.38 -3.69
CA PHE A 109 -7.86 12.18 -2.89
C PHE A 109 -6.71 11.36 -3.48
N LEU A 110 -6.63 11.20 -4.80
CA LEU A 110 -5.50 10.53 -5.47
C LEU A 110 -4.16 11.20 -5.13
N GLU A 111 -4.11 12.53 -5.12
CA GLU A 111 -2.90 13.29 -4.83
C GLU A 111 -2.47 13.23 -3.35
N ASN A 112 -3.42 13.02 -2.43
CA ASN A 112 -3.18 13.16 -0.99
C ASN A 112 -3.28 11.84 -0.18
N MET A 113 -3.88 10.79 -0.73
CA MET A 113 -3.91 9.46 -0.09
C MET A 113 -2.56 8.76 -0.21
N HIS A 114 -2.14 8.10 0.88
CA HIS A 114 -0.85 7.40 0.95
C HIS A 114 -0.93 5.99 1.52
N SER A 115 -2.11 5.52 1.93
CA SER A 115 -2.28 4.18 2.51
C SER A 115 -3.57 3.52 2.05
N TYR A 116 -3.44 2.61 1.09
CA TYR A 116 -4.51 1.81 0.49
C TYR A 116 -3.90 0.61 -0.26
N GLY A 117 -4.70 -0.43 -0.54
CA GLY A 117 -4.28 -1.50 -1.45
C GLY A 117 -4.49 -1.12 -2.91
N ALA A 118 -5.72 -0.79 -3.28
CA ALA A 118 -6.09 -0.24 -4.60
C ALA A 118 -7.12 0.88 -4.46
N LEU A 119 -7.03 1.86 -5.36
CA LEU A 119 -7.88 3.04 -5.39
C LEU A 119 -8.78 3.02 -6.63
N PHE A 120 -10.08 3.24 -6.43
CA PHE A 120 -11.11 3.27 -7.46
C PHE A 120 -11.72 4.67 -7.49
N LEU A 121 -11.53 5.40 -8.58
CA LEU A 121 -11.84 6.84 -8.66
C LEU A 121 -13.12 7.11 -9.46
N GLY A 122 -14.03 7.83 -8.82
CA GLY A 122 -15.30 8.29 -9.34
C GLY A 122 -16.41 7.24 -9.34
N PRO A 123 -17.69 7.66 -9.45
CA PRO A 123 -18.86 6.80 -9.31
C PRO A 123 -19.04 5.77 -10.44
N ARG A 124 -18.18 5.78 -11.47
CA ARG A 124 -18.20 4.82 -12.58
C ARG A 124 -17.20 3.67 -12.38
N THR A 125 -16.42 3.71 -11.31
CA THR A 125 -15.30 2.81 -11.08
C THR A 125 -15.53 2.08 -9.76
N ASN A 126 -15.87 0.79 -9.82
CA ASN A 126 -16.16 -0.03 -8.65
C ASN A 126 -15.12 -1.13 -8.44
N VAL A 127 -15.13 -1.72 -7.26
CA VAL A 127 -14.21 -2.82 -6.87
C VAL A 127 -14.32 -4.01 -7.80
N ALA A 128 -15.54 -4.39 -8.23
CA ALA A 128 -15.75 -5.52 -9.14
C ALA A 128 -15.02 -5.36 -10.49
N ASN A 129 -14.87 -4.14 -11.01
CA ASN A 129 -14.05 -3.88 -12.19
C ASN A 129 -12.58 -4.27 -11.95
N GLY A 130 -12.01 -3.86 -10.80
CA GLY A 130 -10.64 -4.18 -10.37
C GLY A 130 -10.41 -5.66 -10.17
N ASP A 131 -11.42 -6.30 -9.59
CA ASP A 131 -11.42 -7.70 -9.25
C ASP A 131 -11.42 -8.63 -10.46
N LYS A 132 -12.02 -8.19 -11.57
CA LYS A 132 -12.38 -9.07 -12.68
C LYS A 132 -11.80 -8.66 -14.02
N VAL A 133 -11.86 -7.39 -14.41
CA VAL A 133 -11.82 -7.02 -15.85
C VAL A 133 -10.98 -5.81 -16.23
N ILE A 134 -10.63 -4.91 -15.31
CA ILE A 134 -9.96 -3.64 -15.66
C ILE A 134 -8.43 -3.77 -15.81
N GLY A 135 -7.84 -4.85 -15.29
CA GLY A 135 -6.42 -5.23 -15.50
C GLY A 135 -5.48 -4.98 -14.31
N THR A 136 -5.93 -4.31 -13.25
CA THR A 136 -5.19 -4.25 -11.97
C THR A 136 -5.16 -5.62 -11.29
N ASN A 137 -4.23 -5.80 -10.34
CA ASN A 137 -4.15 -7.05 -9.58
C ASN A 137 -4.95 -6.94 -8.28
N HIS A 138 -5.84 -7.90 -8.03
CA HIS A 138 -6.69 -7.93 -6.83
C HIS A 138 -6.10 -8.70 -5.63
N THR A 139 -4.86 -9.22 -5.74
CA THR A 139 -4.14 -9.74 -4.57
C THR A 139 -3.52 -8.56 -3.84
N LEU A 140 -4.25 -8.01 -2.89
CA LEU A 140 -3.96 -6.73 -2.24
C LEU A 140 -3.69 -6.90 -0.73
N PRO A 141 -3.03 -5.91 -0.10
CA PRO A 141 -2.79 -5.92 1.33
C PRO A 141 -4.05 -5.56 2.15
N THR A 142 -4.40 -6.42 3.09
CA THR A 142 -5.50 -6.23 4.07
C THR A 142 -4.96 -5.82 5.45
N LYS A 143 -5.82 -5.56 6.43
CA LYS A 143 -5.46 -5.33 7.85
C LYS A 143 -4.45 -4.20 8.04
N ARG A 144 -4.69 -3.07 7.36
CA ARG A 144 -3.81 -1.89 7.36
C ARG A 144 -2.43 -2.11 6.73
N ALA A 145 -2.19 -3.25 6.07
CA ALA A 145 -0.89 -3.53 5.45
C ALA A 145 -0.58 -2.60 4.25
N GLY A 146 -1.61 -1.94 3.68
CA GLY A 146 -1.45 -0.86 2.69
C GLY A 146 -0.59 0.33 3.16
N ARG A 147 -0.26 0.40 4.46
CA ARG A 147 0.69 1.37 5.03
C ARG A 147 2.16 1.09 4.72
N TYR A 148 2.53 -0.17 4.42
CA TYR A 148 3.94 -0.56 4.26
C TYR A 148 4.20 -1.51 3.09
N THR A 149 3.15 -2.00 2.42
CA THR A 149 3.28 -2.85 1.23
C THR A 149 2.16 -2.56 0.24
N GLY A 150 2.37 -2.93 -1.02
CA GLY A 150 1.37 -2.84 -2.08
C GLY A 150 0.91 -4.21 -2.57
N GLY A 151 -0.01 -4.17 -3.54
CA GLY A 151 -0.54 -5.34 -4.23
C GLY A 151 0.53 -6.19 -4.91
N LEU A 152 0.13 -7.40 -5.30
CA LEU A 152 0.94 -8.27 -6.14
C LEU A 152 1.24 -7.60 -7.49
N TRP A 153 2.50 -7.58 -7.87
CA TRP A 153 2.96 -7.05 -9.15
C TRP A 153 4.13 -7.89 -9.66
N VAL A 154 4.53 -7.71 -10.93
CA VAL A 154 5.57 -8.54 -11.57
C VAL A 154 6.88 -8.59 -10.79
N GLY A 155 7.26 -7.50 -10.10
CA GLY A 155 8.47 -7.45 -9.29
C GLY A 155 8.51 -8.42 -8.11
N LYS A 156 7.35 -8.90 -7.63
CA LYS A 156 7.31 -9.96 -6.59
C LYS A 156 7.75 -11.33 -7.13
N PHE A 157 7.82 -11.50 -8.45
CA PHE A 157 8.33 -12.70 -9.11
C PHE A 157 9.77 -12.53 -9.61
N LEU A 158 10.35 -11.34 -9.47
CA LEU A 158 11.73 -11.08 -9.85
C LEU A 158 12.70 -11.41 -8.71
N LYS A 159 13.87 -11.91 -9.07
CA LYS A 159 15.04 -11.97 -8.18
C LYS A 159 16.02 -10.88 -8.60
N THR A 160 16.13 -9.82 -7.81
CA THR A 160 17.04 -8.70 -8.10
C THR A 160 18.43 -9.00 -7.55
N HIS A 161 19.34 -9.45 -8.41
CA HIS A 161 20.76 -9.62 -8.07
C HIS A 161 21.55 -8.36 -8.47
N SER A 162 22.43 -7.89 -7.60
CA SER A 162 23.46 -6.92 -7.96
C SER A 162 24.76 -7.64 -8.33
N TYR A 163 25.48 -7.10 -9.30
CA TYR A 163 26.86 -7.48 -9.57
C TYR A 163 27.66 -6.20 -9.77
N GLN A 164 28.95 -6.27 -9.44
CA GLN A 164 29.86 -5.14 -9.54
C GLN A 164 31.20 -5.61 -10.08
N LYS A 165 31.75 -4.84 -10.99
CA LYS A 165 33.06 -5.09 -11.59
C LYS A 165 33.85 -3.79 -11.62
N VAL A 166 34.97 -3.78 -10.92
CA VAL A 166 35.97 -2.74 -11.04
C VAL A 166 36.90 -3.12 -12.19
N THR A 167 36.97 -2.30 -13.23
CA THR A 167 37.62 -2.65 -14.51
C THR A 167 39.00 -2.03 -14.68
N THR A 168 39.38 -1.06 -13.86
CA THR A 168 40.68 -0.39 -13.95
C THR A 168 41.39 -0.38 -12.60
N ASP A 169 42.72 -0.34 -12.67
CA ASP A 169 43.58 -0.27 -11.49
C ASP A 169 43.35 1.04 -10.72
N GLU A 170 43.12 2.15 -11.43
CA GLU A 170 42.84 3.46 -10.84
C GLU A 170 41.54 3.44 -10.04
N ALA A 171 40.47 2.83 -10.57
CA ALA A 171 39.20 2.71 -9.88
C ALA A 171 39.29 1.78 -8.67
N ALA A 172 40.04 0.68 -8.78
CA ALA A 172 40.29 -0.24 -7.67
C ALA A 172 41.05 0.44 -6.53
N THR A 173 41.98 1.32 -6.89
CA THR A 173 42.76 2.14 -5.96
C THR A 173 41.87 3.16 -5.26
N MET A 174 41.14 3.97 -6.03
CA MET A 174 40.26 5.01 -5.50
C MET A 174 39.22 4.47 -4.51
N ILE A 175 38.48 3.41 -4.90
CA ILE A 175 37.48 2.79 -4.01
C ILE A 175 38.17 2.12 -2.82
N GLY A 176 39.33 1.50 -3.03
CA GLY A 176 40.13 0.90 -1.96
C GLY A 176 40.56 1.90 -0.89
N GLU A 177 40.97 3.11 -1.27
CA GLU A 177 41.38 4.15 -0.32
C GLU A 177 40.20 4.61 0.56
N ILE A 178 39.05 4.84 -0.06
CA ILE A 178 37.82 5.23 0.65
C ILE A 178 37.36 4.10 1.58
N GLY A 179 37.29 2.87 1.06
CA GLY A 179 36.86 1.70 1.82
C GLY A 179 37.78 1.40 3.00
N SER A 180 39.10 1.54 2.83
CA SER A 180 40.08 1.35 3.90
C SER A 180 39.81 2.27 5.10
N ARG A 181 39.66 3.58 4.85
CA ARG A 181 39.38 4.57 5.91
C ARG A 181 38.06 4.26 6.63
N LEU A 182 37.02 3.92 5.88
CA LEU A 182 35.72 3.57 6.47
C LEU A 182 35.81 2.32 7.35
N CYS A 183 36.45 1.26 6.85
CA CYS A 183 36.63 0.02 7.62
C CYS A 183 37.47 0.24 8.89
N MET A 184 38.44 1.15 8.87
CA MET A 184 39.20 1.50 10.07
C MET A 184 38.36 2.26 11.12
N LEU A 185 37.45 3.13 10.69
CA LEU A 185 36.50 3.81 11.60
C LEU A 185 35.50 2.82 12.23
N GLU A 186 35.11 1.77 11.51
CA GLU A 186 34.24 0.70 12.00
C GLU A 186 34.98 -0.33 12.88
N GLY A 187 36.31 -0.27 12.97
CA GLY A 187 37.13 -1.25 13.70
C GLY A 187 37.32 -2.59 12.95
N PHE A 188 36.99 -2.66 11.65
CA PHE A 188 37.10 -3.86 10.82
C PHE A 188 38.43 -3.92 10.06
N VAL A 189 39.53 -4.13 10.79
CA VAL A 189 40.90 -4.17 10.24
C VAL A 189 41.06 -5.16 9.08
N GLY A 190 40.44 -6.35 9.16
CA GLY A 190 40.47 -7.33 8.08
C GLY A 190 39.80 -6.86 6.78
N HIS A 191 38.70 -6.08 6.88
CA HIS A 191 38.04 -5.48 5.72
C HIS A 191 38.88 -4.34 5.16
N ALA A 192 39.47 -3.51 6.02
CA ALA A 192 40.42 -2.48 5.61
C ALA A 192 41.60 -3.08 4.83
N GLU A 193 42.10 -4.24 5.24
CA GLU A 193 43.17 -4.93 4.53
C GLU A 193 42.76 -5.53 3.18
N GLN A 194 41.50 -5.92 3.01
CA GLN A 194 40.98 -6.27 1.69
C GLN A 194 41.02 -5.06 0.75
N CYS A 195 40.72 -3.87 1.25
CA CYS A 195 40.86 -2.62 0.49
C CYS A 195 42.34 -2.27 0.25
N ASN A 196 43.16 -2.26 1.31
CA ASN A 196 44.57 -1.87 1.26
C ASN A 196 45.39 -2.72 0.31
N ILE A 197 45.13 -4.03 0.20
CA ILE A 197 45.87 -4.86 -0.75
C ILE A 197 45.61 -4.46 -2.21
N ARG A 198 44.42 -3.90 -2.53
CA ARG A 198 44.14 -3.36 -3.87
C ARG A 198 44.83 -2.02 -4.07
N VAL A 199 44.81 -1.13 -3.08
CA VAL A 199 45.59 0.12 -3.10
C VAL A 199 47.09 -0.16 -3.29
N ARG A 200 47.63 -1.16 -2.59
CA ARG A 200 49.04 -1.58 -2.72
C ARG A 200 49.36 -2.15 -4.09
N ARG A 201 48.54 -3.06 -4.61
CA ARG A 201 48.84 -3.77 -5.87
C ARG A 201 48.52 -2.94 -7.12
N HIS A 202 47.33 -2.35 -7.16
CA HIS A 202 46.82 -1.63 -8.33
C HIS A 202 47.22 -0.15 -8.29
N GLY A 203 47.25 0.47 -7.11
CA GLY A 203 47.66 1.87 -6.94
C GLY A 203 49.16 2.06 -6.78
N ARG A 204 49.90 0.96 -6.53
CA ARG A 204 51.34 0.97 -6.25
C ARG A 204 51.73 1.92 -5.09
N ARG A 205 50.79 2.15 -4.16
CA ARG A 205 50.98 2.97 -2.95
C ARG A 205 51.23 2.07 -1.75
N ASN A 206 52.16 2.43 -0.87
CA ASN A 206 52.36 1.67 0.35
C ASN A 206 51.30 2.06 1.40
N VAL A 207 50.60 1.08 1.95
CA VAL A 207 49.67 1.25 3.08
C VAL A 207 50.07 0.22 4.14
N PRO A 208 50.44 0.62 5.37
CA PRO A 208 50.81 -0.34 6.41
C PRO A 208 49.68 -1.32 6.72
N TYR A 209 50.04 -2.55 7.09
CA TYR A 209 49.05 -3.55 7.45
C TYR A 209 48.31 -3.13 8.72
N GLY A 210 46.99 -3.11 8.64
CA GLY A 210 46.09 -2.70 9.70
C GLY A 210 46.02 -1.19 9.92
N ALA A 211 46.47 -0.38 8.95
CA ALA A 211 46.33 1.06 8.96
C ALA A 211 45.37 1.53 7.87
N ALA A 212 44.83 2.74 8.02
CA ALA A 212 44.03 3.37 6.99
C ALA A 212 44.91 3.79 5.80
N ALA A 213 44.40 3.66 4.59
CA ALA A 213 44.99 4.27 3.41
C ALA A 213 44.83 5.81 3.50
N GLU A 214 45.92 6.53 3.26
CA GLU A 214 45.91 8.01 3.20
C GLU A 214 45.14 8.53 1.98
#